data_AF-A0A6M3LE53-F1
#
_entry.id   AF-A0A6M3LE53-F1
#
_cell.length_a   1.000
_cell.length_b   1.000
_cell.length_c   1.000
_cell.angle_alpha   90.00
_cell.angle_beta   90.00
_cell.angle_gamma   90.00
#
_symmetry.space_group_name_H-M   'P 1'
#
loop_
_entity.id
_entity.type
_entity.pdbx_description
1 polymer ?
#
loop_
_entity_poly.entity_id
_entity_poly.type
_entity_poly.pdbx_seq_one_letter_code
_entity_poly.pdbx_strand_id
1 'polypeptide(L)'
;MKKLTAKFLRQHNACAEAAEWARKNKLIGKGMKSVTDACIKDNHYKWAVWLLPHEMNKKNRAQFAVFCAESVLPIYEVKYPHNNAPRLAIQAAKEWLENPTKDNARSAKNAADAAAYSAADEATADAKNAAYAAVYAADIATYSTEAAKNAAYAAAYSAAYAAHSAPDEATNDAYAANKTEINKNIIQFGLDILSEEK
;
A
#
# COMPACT_ATOMS: atom_id res chain seq x y z
N MET A 1 -19.55 2.11 4.25
CA MET A 1 -18.45 2.07 5.25
C MET A 1 -18.98 1.70 6.62
N LYS A 2 -18.40 0.66 7.23
CA LYS A 2 -18.79 0.16 8.56
C LYS A 2 -18.32 1.11 9.67
N LYS A 3 -18.84 0.89 10.88
CA LYS A 3 -18.37 1.57 12.10
C LYS A 3 -17.20 0.82 12.70
N LEU A 4 -16.23 1.56 13.24
CA LEU A 4 -15.14 0.97 14.01
C LEU A 4 -15.68 0.40 15.33
N THR A 5 -15.31 -0.84 15.67
CA THR A 5 -15.71 -1.45 16.94
C THR A 5 -14.51 -2.00 17.70
N ALA A 6 -14.63 -2.13 19.01
CA ALA A 6 -13.60 -2.81 19.81
C ALA A 6 -13.41 -4.28 19.40
N LYS A 7 -14.48 -4.93 18.92
CA LYS A 7 -14.43 -6.29 18.38
C LYS A 7 -13.59 -6.34 17.09
N PHE A 8 -13.82 -5.41 16.16
CA PHE A 8 -13.05 -5.27 14.93
C PHE A 8 -11.55 -5.14 15.22
N LEU A 9 -11.17 -4.23 16.12
CA LEU A 9 -9.77 -4.01 16.49
C LEU A 9 -9.10 -5.29 17.03
N ARG A 10 -9.80 -6.06 17.87
CA ARG A 10 -9.30 -7.34 18.37
C ARG A 10 -9.21 -8.41 17.28
N GLN A 11 -10.25 -8.55 16.46
CA GLN A 11 -10.32 -9.59 15.41
C GLN A 11 -9.24 -9.42 14.34
N HIS A 12 -8.81 -8.19 14.09
CA HIS A 12 -7.79 -7.88 13.11
C HIS A 12 -6.40 -7.64 13.71
N ASN A 13 -6.22 -7.87 15.02
CA ASN A 13 -4.96 -7.68 15.74
C ASN A 13 -4.39 -6.26 15.58
N ALA A 14 -5.25 -5.25 15.74
CA ALA A 14 -4.77 -3.87 15.84
C ALA A 14 -3.79 -3.74 17.01
N CYS A 15 -2.70 -3.00 16.82
CA CYS A 15 -1.72 -2.82 17.88
C CYS A 15 -2.35 -2.12 19.10
N ALA A 16 -1.81 -2.41 20.29
CA ALA A 16 -2.34 -1.88 21.55
C ALA A 16 -2.40 -0.35 21.52
N GLU A 17 -1.36 0.30 21.00
CA GLU A 17 -1.28 1.76 20.83
C GLU A 17 -2.43 2.33 19.99
N ALA A 18 -2.65 1.79 18.78
CA ALA A 18 -3.74 2.25 17.91
C ALA A 18 -5.12 2.02 18.56
N ALA A 19 -5.31 0.88 19.23
CA ALA A 19 -6.54 0.56 19.91
C ALA A 19 -6.81 1.48 21.12
N GLU A 20 -5.78 1.84 21.87
CA GLU A 20 -5.87 2.81 22.97
C GLU A 20 -6.14 4.22 22.47
N TRP A 21 -5.42 4.67 21.43
CA TRP A 21 -5.66 5.96 20.80
C TRP A 21 -7.09 6.09 20.30
N ALA A 22 -7.62 5.05 19.63
CA ALA A 22 -9.01 5.06 19.14
C ALA A 22 -10.04 5.17 20.27
N ARG A 23 -9.75 4.57 21.45
CA ARG A 23 -10.61 4.71 22.64
C ARG A 23 -10.52 6.11 23.24
N LYS A 24 -9.31 6.63 23.46
CA LYS A 24 -9.07 7.96 24.04
C LYS A 24 -9.72 9.07 23.19
N ASN A 25 -9.68 8.92 21.87
CA ASN A 25 -10.28 9.86 20.91
C ASN A 25 -11.77 9.58 20.60
N LYS A 26 -12.44 8.69 21.34
CA LYS A 26 -13.88 8.38 21.20
C LYS A 26 -14.27 7.99 19.76
N LEU A 27 -13.40 7.24 19.08
CA LEU A 27 -13.59 6.79 17.69
C LEU A 27 -14.35 5.46 17.59
N ILE A 28 -14.51 4.73 18.70
CA ILE A 28 -15.34 3.53 18.74
C ILE A 28 -16.80 3.90 18.44
N GLY A 29 -17.40 3.22 17.46
CA GLY A 29 -18.74 3.50 16.96
C GLY A 29 -18.81 4.57 15.86
N LYS A 30 -17.69 5.24 15.54
CA LYS A 30 -17.62 6.19 14.41
C LYS A 30 -17.49 5.44 13.09
N GLY A 31 -17.94 6.08 12.00
CA GLY A 31 -17.80 5.53 10.65
C GLY A 31 -16.34 5.55 10.19
N MET A 32 -15.94 4.57 9.39
CA MET A 32 -14.54 4.36 9.03
C MET A 32 -13.85 5.59 8.42
N LYS A 33 -14.54 6.36 7.57
CA LYS A 33 -14.00 7.64 7.05
C LYS A 33 -13.60 8.60 8.16
N SER A 34 -14.46 8.81 9.17
CA SER A 34 -14.17 9.71 10.28
C SER A 34 -12.97 9.22 11.10
N VAL A 35 -12.76 7.90 11.18
CA VAL A 35 -11.58 7.32 11.83
C VAL A 35 -10.33 7.58 10.98
N THR A 36 -10.40 7.35 9.67
CA THR A 36 -9.32 7.64 8.72
C THR A 36 -8.94 9.13 8.72
N ASP A 37 -9.92 10.03 8.71
CA ASP A 37 -9.71 11.47 8.78
C ASP A 37 -9.00 11.86 10.09
N ALA A 38 -9.38 11.24 11.22
CA ALA A 38 -8.70 11.45 12.51
C ALA A 38 -7.26 10.91 12.49
N CYS A 39 -7.02 9.75 11.86
CA CYS A 39 -5.67 9.24 11.68
C CYS A 39 -4.80 10.20 10.87
N ILE A 40 -5.32 10.78 9.78
CA ILE A 40 -4.58 11.78 8.99
C ILE A 40 -4.25 13.02 9.84
N LYS A 41 -5.25 13.54 10.58
CA LYS A 41 -5.10 14.73 11.41
C LYS A 41 -4.00 14.58 12.47
N ASP A 42 -3.88 13.40 13.06
CA ASP A 42 -2.90 13.11 14.11
C ASP A 42 -1.62 12.44 13.55
N ASN A 43 -1.40 12.47 12.23
CA ASN A 43 -0.25 11.88 11.53
C ASN A 43 -0.09 10.35 11.70
N HIS A 44 -1.17 9.65 12.03
CA HIS A 44 -1.26 8.18 12.10
C HIS A 44 -1.52 7.54 10.72
N TYR A 45 -0.76 7.94 9.70
CA TYR A 45 -0.95 7.47 8.32
C TYR A 45 -0.88 5.94 8.19
N LYS A 46 0.04 5.29 8.93
CA LYS A 46 0.14 3.83 8.95
C LYS A 46 -1.16 3.17 9.44
N TRP A 47 -1.85 3.77 10.41
CA TRP A 47 -3.11 3.23 10.92
C TRP A 47 -4.25 3.40 9.92
N ALA A 48 -4.29 4.53 9.21
CA ALA A 48 -5.21 4.75 8.10
C ALA A 48 -4.99 3.73 6.96
N VAL A 49 -3.76 3.57 6.49
CA VAL A 49 -3.37 2.58 5.47
C VAL A 49 -3.68 1.16 5.91
N TRP A 50 -3.45 0.82 7.19
CA TRP A 50 -3.80 -0.48 7.74
C TRP A 50 -5.32 -0.73 7.73
N LEU A 51 -6.11 0.30 8.06
CA LEU A 51 -7.56 0.20 8.24
C LEU A 51 -8.32 0.00 6.93
N LEU A 52 -7.95 0.72 5.87
CA LEU A 52 -8.72 0.77 4.61
C LEU A 52 -8.92 -0.61 3.95
N PRO A 53 -7.88 -1.47 3.79
CA PRO A 53 -8.04 -2.76 3.11
C PRO A 53 -8.97 -3.75 3.84
N HIS A 54 -9.27 -3.53 5.13
CA HIS A 54 -10.23 -4.36 5.86
C HIS A 54 -11.68 -4.10 5.43
N GLU A 55 -11.98 -2.91 4.90
CA GLU A 55 -13.29 -2.57 4.36
C GLU A 55 -13.44 -2.94 2.88
N MET A 56 -12.31 -3.09 2.17
CA MET A 56 -12.28 -3.38 0.75
C MET A 56 -12.65 -4.84 0.43
N ASN A 57 -13.39 -5.04 -0.66
CA ASN A 57 -13.54 -6.34 -1.30
C ASN A 57 -12.24 -6.76 -2.03
N LYS A 58 -12.20 -7.97 -2.62
CA LYS A 58 -11.01 -8.48 -3.31
C LYS A 58 -10.55 -7.59 -4.49
N LYS A 59 -11.49 -7.12 -5.33
CA LYS A 59 -11.21 -6.25 -6.48
C LYS A 59 -10.64 -4.91 -6.02
N ASN A 60 -11.24 -4.31 -5.00
CA ASN A 60 -10.79 -3.03 -4.45
C ASN A 60 -9.38 -3.13 -3.87
N ARG A 61 -9.05 -4.22 -3.17
CA ARG A 61 -7.68 -4.45 -2.66
C ARG A 61 -6.67 -4.55 -3.79
N ALA A 62 -7.03 -5.22 -4.88
CA ALA A 62 -6.17 -5.33 -6.05
C ALA A 62 -5.98 -3.95 -6.72
N GLN A 63 -7.04 -3.16 -6.92
CA GLN A 63 -6.94 -1.79 -7.43
C GLN A 63 -6.07 -0.92 -6.53
N PHE A 64 -6.27 -1.00 -5.21
CA PHE A 64 -5.48 -0.27 -4.23
C PHE A 64 -4.00 -0.66 -4.27
N ALA A 65 -3.68 -1.95 -4.34
CA ALA A 65 -2.30 -2.43 -4.42
C ALA A 65 -1.62 -1.99 -5.74
N VAL A 66 -2.34 -2.06 -6.86
CA VAL A 66 -1.86 -1.57 -8.17
C VAL A 66 -1.53 -0.09 -8.11
N PHE A 67 -2.42 0.74 -7.55
CA PHE A 67 -2.16 2.17 -7.39
C PHE A 67 -0.91 2.44 -6.54
N CYS A 68 -0.76 1.72 -5.42
CA CYS A 68 0.44 1.84 -4.59
C CYS A 68 1.71 1.51 -5.40
N ALA A 69 1.70 0.44 -6.18
CA ALA A 69 2.84 0.04 -7.00
C ALA A 69 3.14 1.03 -8.14
N GLU A 70 2.12 1.50 -8.86
CA GLU A 70 2.25 2.50 -9.92
C GLU A 70 2.83 3.82 -9.41
N SER A 71 2.46 4.22 -8.19
CA SER A 71 2.92 5.49 -7.59
C SER A 71 4.45 5.55 -7.36
N VAL A 72 5.13 4.41 -7.32
CA VAL A 72 6.58 4.31 -7.08
C VAL A 72 7.34 3.59 -8.19
N LEU A 73 6.66 3.08 -9.22
CA LEU A 73 7.31 2.47 -10.38
C LEU A 73 8.37 3.37 -11.02
N PRO A 74 8.15 4.70 -11.20
CA PRO A 74 9.17 5.57 -11.79
C PRO A 74 10.50 5.58 -11.02
N ILE A 75 10.47 5.42 -9.68
CA ILE A 75 11.68 5.35 -8.85
C ILE A 75 12.53 4.14 -9.24
N TYR A 76 11.88 3.00 -9.47
CA TYR A 76 12.56 1.79 -9.91
C TYR A 76 13.16 1.94 -11.30
N GLU A 77 12.39 2.47 -12.25
CA GLU A 77 12.79 2.53 -13.66
C GLU A 77 13.92 3.52 -13.95
N VAL A 78 14.03 4.58 -13.15
CA VAL A 78 15.18 5.49 -13.22
C VAL A 78 16.48 4.75 -12.85
N LYS A 79 16.43 3.85 -11.87
CA LYS A 79 17.61 3.11 -11.39
C LYS A 79 17.92 1.87 -12.23
N TYR A 80 16.87 1.22 -12.73
CA TYR A 80 16.95 -0.04 -13.45
C TYR A 80 16.17 0.03 -14.78
N PRO A 81 16.59 0.88 -15.73
CA PRO A 81 15.85 1.15 -16.97
C PRO A 81 15.72 -0.07 -17.89
N HIS A 82 16.56 -1.10 -17.67
CA HIS A 82 16.57 -2.33 -18.46
C HIS A 82 15.86 -3.50 -17.78
N ASN A 83 15.43 -3.34 -16.52
CA ASN A 83 14.64 -4.34 -15.82
C ASN A 83 13.17 -3.93 -15.81
N ASN A 84 12.33 -4.68 -16.53
CA ASN A 84 10.90 -4.41 -16.64
C ASN A 84 10.04 -5.29 -15.72
N ALA A 85 10.65 -6.12 -14.86
CA ALA A 85 9.89 -7.09 -14.06
C ALA A 85 8.81 -6.44 -13.17
N PRO A 86 9.07 -5.32 -12.45
CA PRO A 86 8.01 -4.65 -11.68
C PRO A 86 6.88 -4.08 -12.55
N ARG A 87 7.21 -3.54 -13.73
CA ARG A 87 6.20 -3.05 -14.68
C ARG A 87 5.31 -4.19 -15.18
N LEU A 88 5.90 -5.33 -15.53
CA LEU A 88 5.17 -6.51 -15.99
C LEU A 88 4.27 -7.08 -14.88
N ALA A 89 4.74 -7.08 -13.62
CA ALA A 89 3.94 -7.48 -12.47
C ALA A 89 2.70 -6.58 -12.30
N ILE A 90 2.86 -5.26 -12.38
CA ILE A 90 1.74 -4.30 -12.34
C ILE A 90 0.77 -4.52 -13.50
N GLN A 91 1.28 -4.74 -14.72
CA GLN A 91 0.45 -4.99 -15.90
C GLN A 91 -0.39 -6.26 -15.73
N ALA A 92 0.22 -7.37 -15.28
CA ALA A 92 -0.51 -8.61 -15.05
C ALA A 92 -1.57 -8.48 -13.94
N ALA A 93 -1.31 -7.65 -12.92
CA ALA A 93 -2.32 -7.29 -11.91
C ALA A 93 -3.54 -6.56 -12.52
N LYS A 94 -3.30 -5.64 -13.45
CA LYS A 94 -4.34 -4.91 -14.18
C LYS A 94 -5.13 -5.83 -15.13
N GLU A 95 -4.46 -6.73 -15.84
CA GLU A 95 -5.12 -7.71 -16.71
C GLU A 95 -6.09 -8.62 -15.93
N TRP A 96 -5.72 -9.02 -14.72
CA TRP A 96 -6.63 -9.78 -13.87
C TRP A 96 -7.80 -8.94 -13.33
N LEU A 97 -7.56 -7.66 -13.01
CA LEU A 97 -8.63 -6.74 -12.61
C LEU A 97 -9.68 -6.55 -13.72
N GLU A 98 -9.24 -6.55 -14.97
CA GLU A 98 -10.11 -6.49 -16.14
C GLU A 98 -10.81 -7.84 -16.40
N ASN A 99 -10.07 -8.95 -16.29
CA ASN A 99 -10.59 -10.30 -16.55
C ASN A 99 -10.03 -11.33 -15.54
N PRO A 100 -10.74 -11.64 -14.44
CA PRO A 100 -10.21 -12.42 -13.32
C PRO A 100 -10.24 -13.95 -13.56
N THR A 101 -9.61 -14.41 -14.64
CA THR A 101 -9.47 -15.83 -14.97
C THR A 101 -8.38 -16.52 -14.14
N LYS A 102 -8.41 -17.86 -14.11
CA LYS A 102 -7.32 -18.65 -13.49
C LYS A 102 -5.99 -18.44 -14.20
N ASP A 103 -6.01 -18.26 -15.52
CA ASP A 103 -4.81 -18.03 -16.31
C ASP A 103 -4.21 -16.66 -16.02
N ASN A 104 -5.02 -15.60 -15.96
CA ASN A 104 -4.55 -14.25 -15.59
C ASN A 104 -4.01 -14.22 -14.15
N ALA A 105 -4.64 -14.95 -13.23
CA ALA A 105 -4.12 -15.08 -11.86
C ALA A 105 -2.75 -15.80 -11.82
N ARG A 106 -2.55 -16.82 -12.67
CA ARG A 106 -1.25 -17.52 -12.80
C ARG A 106 -0.20 -16.63 -13.45
N SER A 107 -0.54 -15.91 -14.52
CA SER A 107 0.36 -14.96 -15.18
C SER A 107 0.86 -13.90 -14.20
N ALA A 108 -0.04 -13.32 -13.42
CA ALA A 108 0.33 -12.33 -12.43
C ALA A 108 1.17 -12.90 -11.29
N LYS A 109 0.89 -14.12 -10.81
CA LYS A 109 1.76 -14.80 -9.84
C LYS A 109 3.17 -14.99 -10.39
N ASN A 110 3.31 -15.47 -11.63
CA ASN A 110 4.61 -15.66 -12.27
C ASN A 110 5.36 -14.32 -12.43
N ALA A 111 4.65 -13.25 -12.77
CA ALA A 111 5.22 -11.91 -12.86
C ALA A 111 5.65 -11.38 -11.48
N ALA A 112 4.89 -11.69 -10.42
CA ALA A 112 5.26 -11.39 -9.04
C ALA A 112 6.56 -12.10 -8.64
N ASP A 113 6.69 -13.39 -8.96
CA ASP A 113 7.89 -14.17 -8.66
C ASP A 113 9.13 -13.61 -9.39
N ALA A 114 8.99 -13.21 -10.66
CA ALA A 114 10.05 -12.56 -11.43
C ALA A 114 10.45 -11.18 -10.86
N ALA A 115 9.45 -10.37 -10.45
CA ALA A 115 9.70 -9.09 -9.81
C ALA A 115 10.34 -9.25 -8.42
N ALA A 116 10.00 -10.30 -7.67
CA ALA A 116 10.60 -10.61 -6.37
C ALA A 116 12.07 -11.04 -6.50
N TYR A 117 12.39 -11.82 -7.53
CA TYR A 117 13.77 -12.16 -7.86
C TYR A 117 14.58 -10.90 -8.18
N SER A 118 14.05 -10.03 -9.03
CA SER A 118 14.67 -8.74 -9.35
C SER A 118 14.89 -7.88 -8.10
N ALA A 119 13.88 -7.77 -7.23
CA ALA A 119 13.95 -7.00 -5.98
C ALA A 119 15.07 -7.48 -5.03
N ALA A 120 15.43 -8.76 -5.07
CA ALA A 120 16.49 -9.33 -4.25
C ALA A 120 17.88 -8.90 -4.71
N ASP A 121 18.05 -8.65 -6.01
CA ASP A 121 19.32 -8.26 -6.63
C ASP A 121 19.56 -6.73 -6.58
N GLU A 122 18.56 -5.93 -6.16
CA GLU A 122 18.69 -4.48 -6.12
C GLU A 122 19.49 -3.96 -4.93
N ALA A 123 20.43 -3.05 -5.21
CA ALA A 123 21.34 -2.48 -4.22
C ALA A 123 20.71 -1.38 -3.36
N THR A 124 19.65 -0.72 -3.83
CA THR A 124 19.08 0.45 -3.15
C THR A 124 17.71 0.17 -2.53
N ALA A 125 17.50 0.65 -1.30
CA ALA A 125 16.28 0.40 -0.54
C ALA A 125 15.01 0.95 -1.22
N ASP A 126 15.10 2.07 -1.93
CA ASP A 126 13.98 2.68 -2.64
C ASP A 126 13.51 1.83 -3.83
N ALA A 127 14.42 1.37 -4.70
CA ALA A 127 14.10 0.48 -5.81
C ALA A 127 13.60 -0.87 -5.31
N LYS A 128 14.25 -1.45 -4.30
CA LYS A 128 13.80 -2.70 -3.68
C LYS A 128 12.36 -2.60 -3.17
N ASN A 129 12.02 -1.50 -2.47
CA ASN A 129 10.66 -1.27 -2.00
C ASN A 129 9.66 -1.02 -3.15
N ALA A 130 10.05 -0.32 -4.22
CA ALA A 130 9.21 -0.15 -5.40
C ALA A 130 8.90 -1.49 -6.09
N ALA A 131 9.91 -2.35 -6.24
CA ALA A 131 9.74 -3.69 -6.79
C ALA A 131 8.82 -4.54 -5.90
N TYR A 132 8.98 -4.50 -4.57
CA TYR A 132 8.06 -5.21 -3.67
C TYR A 132 6.62 -4.69 -3.74
N ALA A 133 6.41 -3.39 -3.93
CA ALA A 133 5.06 -2.87 -4.14
C ALA A 133 4.40 -3.53 -5.37
N ALA A 134 5.15 -3.71 -6.46
CA ALA A 134 4.70 -4.44 -7.65
C ALA A 134 4.47 -5.95 -7.39
N VAL A 135 5.34 -6.61 -6.62
CA VAL A 135 5.15 -8.01 -6.19
C VAL A 135 3.82 -8.17 -5.47
N TYR A 136 3.53 -7.31 -4.49
CA TYR A 136 2.28 -7.38 -3.72
C TYR A 136 1.05 -7.03 -4.54
N ALA A 137 1.18 -6.17 -5.56
CA ALA A 137 0.11 -5.90 -6.51
C ALA A 137 -0.18 -7.10 -7.43
N ALA A 138 0.84 -7.89 -7.78
CA ALA A 138 0.73 -9.03 -8.68
C ALA A 138 0.48 -10.37 -7.98
N ASP A 139 0.57 -10.46 -6.64
CA ASP A 139 0.27 -11.68 -5.89
C ASP A 139 -1.24 -11.91 -5.72
N ILE A 140 -1.90 -12.10 -6.86
CA ILE A 140 -3.36 -12.16 -7.02
C ILE A 140 -4.01 -13.30 -6.27
N ALA A 141 -3.24 -14.37 -6.11
CA ALA A 141 -3.63 -15.57 -5.40
C ALA A 141 -3.84 -15.26 -3.91
N THR A 142 -3.04 -14.36 -3.35
CA THR A 142 -3.21 -13.98 -1.95
C THR A 142 -4.19 -12.83 -1.78
N TYR A 143 -4.20 -11.80 -2.65
CA TYR A 143 -5.03 -10.55 -2.59
C TYR A 143 -5.74 -10.32 -1.26
N SER A 144 -4.91 -10.42 -0.22
CA SER A 144 -5.35 -10.44 1.14
C SER A 144 -5.34 -8.99 1.58
N THR A 145 -6.02 -8.72 2.67
CA THR A 145 -5.81 -7.45 3.36
C THR A 145 -4.31 -7.19 3.59
N GLU A 146 -3.49 -8.23 3.78
CA GLU A 146 -2.04 -8.11 3.98
C GLU A 146 -1.29 -7.61 2.74
N ALA A 147 -1.53 -8.19 1.57
CA ALA A 147 -0.88 -7.78 0.33
C ALA A 147 -1.15 -6.30 0.01
N ALA A 148 -2.40 -5.85 0.17
CA ALA A 148 -2.78 -4.45 -0.03
C ALA A 148 -2.07 -3.50 0.95
N LYS A 149 -1.97 -3.88 2.23
CA LYS A 149 -1.22 -3.10 3.24
C LYS A 149 0.27 -3.05 2.91
N ASN A 150 0.85 -4.19 2.51
CA ASN A 150 2.27 -4.28 2.20
C ASN A 150 2.64 -3.51 0.93
N ALA A 151 1.79 -3.50 -0.09
CA ALA A 151 1.97 -2.66 -1.27
C ALA A 151 2.02 -1.17 -0.88
N ALA A 152 1.09 -0.72 -0.03
CA ALA A 152 1.06 0.66 0.44
C ALA A 152 2.27 1.02 1.31
N TYR A 153 2.69 0.12 2.21
CA TYR A 153 3.89 0.34 3.01
C TYR A 153 5.16 0.38 2.15
N ALA A 154 5.30 -0.54 1.21
CA ALA A 154 6.44 -0.59 0.30
C ALA A 154 6.51 0.69 -0.56
N ALA A 155 5.37 1.16 -1.09
CA ALA A 155 5.29 2.45 -1.78
C ALA A 155 5.72 3.62 -0.87
N ALA A 156 5.20 3.68 0.35
CA ALA A 156 5.56 4.74 1.29
C ALA A 156 7.05 4.76 1.66
N TYR A 157 7.68 3.60 1.82
CA TYR A 157 9.12 3.51 2.08
C TYR A 157 9.96 3.82 0.84
N SER A 158 9.54 3.36 -0.34
CA SER A 158 10.23 3.64 -1.59
C SER A 158 10.36 5.14 -1.85
N ALA A 159 9.24 5.86 -1.80
CA ALA A 159 9.21 7.32 -1.99
C ALA A 159 10.04 8.07 -0.94
N ALA A 160 10.04 7.59 0.31
CA ALA A 160 10.82 8.18 1.39
C ALA A 160 12.33 8.00 1.16
N TYR A 161 12.77 6.79 0.82
CA TYR A 161 14.19 6.50 0.56
C TYR A 161 14.72 7.17 -0.70
N ALA A 162 13.90 7.33 -1.74
CA ALA A 162 14.30 8.05 -2.96
C ALA A 162 14.64 9.52 -2.69
N ALA A 163 14.05 10.12 -1.66
CA ALA A 163 14.33 11.48 -1.21
C ALA A 163 15.63 11.59 -0.38
N HIS A 164 16.11 10.48 0.16
CA HIS A 164 17.18 10.46 1.15
C HIS A 164 18.54 10.19 0.48
N SER A 165 19.22 11.25 0.07
CA SER A 165 20.57 11.19 -0.50
C SER A 165 21.60 11.64 0.54
N ALA A 166 22.10 10.68 1.34
CA ALA A 166 23.03 10.84 2.49
C ALA A 166 22.38 11.38 3.79
N PRO A 167 22.86 10.97 4.99
CA PRO A 167 22.20 11.28 6.26
C PRO A 167 22.60 12.66 6.79
N ASP A 168 21.81 13.68 6.43
CA ASP A 168 21.82 14.99 7.07
C ASP A 168 20.39 15.37 7.52
N GLU A 169 20.25 16.47 8.26
CA GLU A 169 18.96 16.91 8.81
C GLU A 169 17.95 17.28 7.71
N ALA A 170 18.40 17.91 6.62
CA ALA A 170 17.55 18.32 5.51
C ALA A 170 17.03 17.11 4.72
N THR A 171 17.83 16.05 4.58
CA THR A 171 17.42 14.81 3.91
C THR A 171 16.52 13.94 4.80
N ASN A 172 16.59 14.06 6.12
CA ASN A 172 15.64 13.43 7.05
C ASN A 172 14.25 14.08 6.97
N ASP A 173 14.21 15.41 6.88
CA ASP A 173 12.95 16.14 6.68
C ASP A 173 12.32 15.83 5.32
N ALA A 174 13.13 15.76 4.25
CA ALA A 174 12.67 15.35 2.93
C ALA A 174 12.12 13.91 2.91
N TYR A 175 12.80 12.98 3.60
CA TYR A 175 12.31 11.61 3.80
C TYR A 175 10.92 11.60 4.47
N ALA A 176 10.74 12.36 5.55
CA ALA A 176 9.49 12.40 6.30
C ALA A 176 8.36 13.08 5.51
N ALA A 177 8.67 14.15 4.77
CA ALA A 177 7.72 14.88 3.93
C ALA A 177 7.20 14.01 2.78
N ASN A 178 8.08 13.38 1.99
CA ASN A 178 7.67 12.51 0.88
C ASN A 178 6.88 11.30 1.37
N LYS A 179 7.28 10.71 2.50
CA LYS A 179 6.52 9.64 3.13
C LYS A 179 5.12 10.09 3.54
N THR A 180 4.98 11.32 4.02
CA THR A 180 3.68 11.88 4.39
C THR A 180 2.79 12.10 3.17
N GLU A 181 3.34 12.70 2.11
CA GLU A 181 2.61 13.00 0.88
C GLU A 181 2.10 11.73 0.19
N ILE A 182 2.97 10.75 -0.01
CA ILE A 182 2.57 9.48 -0.66
C ILE A 182 1.51 8.74 0.15
N ASN A 183 1.61 8.75 1.49
CA ASN A 183 0.58 8.15 2.34
C ASN A 183 -0.76 8.88 2.20
N LYS A 184 -0.78 10.21 2.12
CA LYS A 184 -2.02 10.97 1.90
C LYS A 184 -2.65 10.57 0.56
N ASN A 185 -1.86 10.47 -0.51
CA ASN A 185 -2.35 10.06 -1.83
C ASN A 185 -2.92 8.63 -1.81
N ILE A 186 -2.20 7.69 -1.20
CA ILE A 186 -2.66 6.30 -1.01
C ILE A 186 -3.97 6.27 -0.20
N ILE A 187 -4.04 6.98 0.92
CA ILE A 187 -5.23 7.00 1.77
C ILE A 187 -6.43 7.61 1.03
N GLN A 188 -6.20 8.69 0.28
CA GLN A 188 -7.25 9.34 -0.50
C GLN A 188 -7.80 8.38 -1.56
N PHE A 189 -6.93 7.74 -2.35
CA PHE A 189 -7.34 6.74 -3.34
C PHE A 189 -8.13 5.59 -2.71
N GLY A 190 -7.70 5.10 -1.55
CA GLY A 190 -8.43 4.06 -0.82
C GLY A 190 -9.80 4.50 -0.32
N LEU A 191 -9.98 5.77 0.05
CA LEU A 191 -11.29 6.35 0.40
C LEU A 191 -12.18 6.48 -0.84
N ASP A 192 -11.62 6.87 -1.98
CA ASP A 192 -12.35 7.03 -3.24
C ASP A 192 -12.92 5.69 -3.71
N ILE A 193 -12.10 4.63 -3.73
CA ILE A 193 -12.56 3.25 -4.03
C ILE A 193 -13.74 2.84 -3.14
N LEU A 194 -13.67 3.12 -1.84
CA LEU A 194 -14.73 2.76 -0.88
C LEU A 194 -15.99 3.64 -1.01
N SER A 195 -15.90 4.77 -1.69
CA SER A 195 -17.02 5.67 -1.94
C SER A 195 -17.82 5.28 -3.18
N GLU A 196 -17.16 4.70 -4.18
CA GLU A 196 -17.74 4.22 -5.44
C GLU A 196 -18.55 2.91 -5.30
N GLU A 197 -18.41 2.20 -4.18
CA GLU A 197 -19.19 0.98 -3.87
C GLU A 197 -20.65 1.26 -3.41
N LYS A 198 -21.07 2.51 -3.30
CA LYS A 198 -22.38 2.90 -2.76
C LYS A 198 -23.46 3.05 -3.81
#